data_AF-A0A858ATQ2-F1
#
_entry.id   AF-A0A858ATQ2-F1
#
_cell.length_a   1.000
_cell.length_b   1.000
_cell.length_c   1.000
_cell.angle_alpha   90.00
_cell.angle_beta   90.00
_cell.angle_gamma   90.00
#
_symmetry.space_group_name_H-M   'P 1'
#
loop_
_entity.id
_entity.type
_entity.pdbx_description
1 polymer ?
#
loop_
_entity_poly.entity_id
_entity_poly.type
_entity_poly.pdbx_seq_one_letter_code
_entity_poly.pdbx_strand_id
1 'polypeptide(L)'
;MNKNIKEISKRIIPLSSINSLNENGFNIFSYEMDEKTFYDIVEKSDPVTSVNLLRSFYLYYRIYLNKYFIKPLMEKNCPSLSEVLENEKNLKFKVDRIISSLERKIIH
;
A
#
# COMPACT_ATOMS: atom_id res chain seq x y z
N MET A 1 -19.26 -15.08 5.44
CA MET A 1 -18.03 -14.81 4.66
C MET A 1 -17.67 -13.33 4.53
N ASN A 2 -18.63 -12.40 4.38
CA ASN A 2 -18.34 -10.95 4.29
C ASN A 2 -17.60 -10.34 5.50
N LYS A 3 -17.76 -10.89 6.72
CA LYS A 3 -17.04 -10.41 7.92
C LYS A 3 -15.51 -10.54 7.77
N ASN A 4 -15.01 -11.67 7.28
CA ASN A 4 -13.56 -11.88 7.08
C ASN A 4 -12.99 -10.97 5.99
N ILE A 5 -13.71 -10.74 4.90
CA ILE A 5 -13.23 -9.90 3.79
C ILE A 5 -13.06 -8.45 4.26
N LYS A 6 -14.03 -7.93 5.02
CA LYS A 6 -13.99 -6.56 5.57
C LYS A 6 -12.91 -6.39 6.65
N GLU A 7 -12.59 -7.44 7.39
CA GLU A 7 -11.49 -7.40 8.36
C GLU A 7 -10.12 -7.49 7.69
N ILE A 8 -9.99 -8.31 6.63
CA ILE A 8 -8.74 -8.43 5.88
C ILE A 8 -8.46 -7.13 5.10
N SER A 9 -9.46 -6.53 4.46
CA SER A 9 -9.26 -5.25 3.74
C SER A 9 -8.73 -4.15 4.65
N LYS A 10 -9.26 -4.06 5.88
CA LYS A 10 -8.79 -3.11 6.90
C LYS A 10 -7.35 -3.32 7.33
N ARG A 11 -6.79 -4.52 7.13
CA ARG A 11 -5.41 -4.87 7.51
C ARG A 11 -4.41 -4.74 6.38
N ILE A 12 -4.84 -4.69 5.12
CA ILE A 12 -3.92 -4.60 3.97
C ILE A 12 -3.06 -3.34 4.06
N ILE A 13 -3.69 -2.16 4.23
CA ILE A 13 -2.95 -0.89 4.29
C ILE A 13 -1.96 -0.88 5.47
N PRO A 14 -2.37 -1.16 6.72
CA PRO A 14 -1.44 -1.23 7.85
C PRO A 14 -0.28 -2.21 7.63
N LEU A 15 -0.54 -3.42 7.12
CA LEU A 15 0.51 -4.41 6.87
C LEU A 15 1.50 -3.94 5.80
N SER A 16 1.01 -3.32 4.73
CA SER A 16 1.85 -2.74 3.69
C SER A 16 2.71 -1.60 4.21
N SER A 17 2.15 -0.73 5.06
CA SER A 17 2.87 0.37 5.68
C SER A 17 3.98 -0.12 6.61
N ILE A 18 3.69 -1.11 7.47
CA ILE A 18 4.68 -1.70 8.40
C ILE A 18 5.85 -2.30 7.62
N ASN A 19 5.57 -3.13 6.61
CA ASN A 19 6.65 -3.75 5.84
C ASN A 19 7.46 -2.74 5.04
N SER A 20 6.80 -1.73 4.48
CA SER A 20 7.50 -0.63 3.81
C SER A 20 8.48 0.08 4.75
N LEU A 21 8.01 0.46 5.94
CA LEU A 21 8.84 1.12 6.95
C LEU A 21 10.01 0.25 7.42
N ASN A 22 9.76 -1.04 7.68
CA ASN A 22 10.81 -1.97 8.12
C ASN A 22 11.84 -2.25 7.03
N GLU A 23 11.43 -2.38 5.76
CA GLU A 23 12.34 -2.52 4.62
C GLU A 23 13.23 -1.27 4.44
N ASN A 24 12.70 -0.09 4.78
CA ASN A 24 13.43 1.18 4.74
C ASN A 24 14.12 1.54 6.07
N GLY A 25 14.22 0.61 7.02
CA GLY A 25 15.05 0.74 8.22
C GLY A 25 14.42 1.44 9.44
N PHE A 26 13.11 1.71 9.44
CA PHE A 26 12.43 2.43 10.52
C PHE A 26 12.15 1.58 11.78
N ASN A 27 12.36 0.25 11.74
CA ASN A 27 12.18 -0.69 12.87
C ASN A 27 10.89 -0.47 13.69
N ILE A 28 9.73 -0.54 13.02
CA ILE A 28 8.41 -0.23 13.56
C ILE A 28 7.67 -1.52 13.96
N PHE A 29 7.03 -1.50 15.13
CA PHE A 29 6.16 -2.59 15.58
C PHE A 29 4.71 -2.44 15.10
N SER A 30 4.02 -3.56 14.95
CA SER A 30 2.71 -3.62 14.29
C SER A 30 1.55 -2.95 15.05
N TYR A 31 1.69 -2.71 16.36
CA TYR A 31 0.65 -2.10 17.19
C TYR A 31 0.69 -0.56 17.19
N GLU A 32 1.70 0.05 16.55
CA GLU A 32 1.91 1.51 16.55
C GLU A 32 1.52 2.18 15.22
N MET A 33 1.11 1.37 14.24
CA MET A 33 0.95 1.83 12.86
C MET A 33 -0.49 1.83 12.37
N ASP A 34 -0.99 3.03 12.11
CA ASP A 34 -2.15 3.27 11.27
C ASP A 34 -1.75 3.96 9.96
N GLU A 35 -2.71 4.08 9.05
CA GLU A 35 -2.52 4.72 7.75
C GLU A 35 -2.05 6.17 7.87
N LYS A 36 -2.52 6.90 8.89
CA LYS A 36 -2.17 8.31 9.10
C LYS A 36 -0.71 8.44 9.54
N THR A 37 -0.27 7.63 10.49
CA THR A 37 1.13 7.60 10.95
C THR A 37 2.08 7.28 9.79
N PHE A 38 1.70 6.36 8.88
CA PHE A 38 2.50 6.11 7.67
C PHE A 38 2.64 7.37 6.82
N TYR A 39 1.54 8.06 6.54
CA TYR A 39 1.57 9.28 5.73
C TYR A 39 2.38 10.39 6.38
N ASP A 40 2.25 10.57 7.69
CA ASP A 40 3.03 11.56 8.44
C ASP A 40 4.55 11.28 8.34
N ILE A 41 4.95 10.00 8.38
CA ILE A 41 6.36 9.61 8.20
C ILE A 41 6.82 9.89 6.76
N VAL A 42 6.03 9.50 5.75
CA VAL A 42 6.34 9.75 4.33
C VAL A 42 6.48 11.25 4.05
N GLU A 43 5.62 12.09 4.62
CA GLU A 43 5.64 13.54 4.42
C GLU A 43 6.86 14.21 5.08
N LYS A 44 7.27 13.74 6.26
CA LYS A 44 8.42 14.28 7.01
C LYS A 44 9.78 13.76 6.52
N SER A 45 9.79 12.68 5.74
CA SER A 45 11.02 12.12 5.18
C SER A 45 11.58 12.98 4.04
N ASP A 46 12.86 12.84 3.76
CA ASP A 46 13.45 13.46 2.56
C ASP A 46 12.86 12.81 1.28
N PRO A 47 12.89 13.51 0.13
CA PRO A 47 12.24 13.03 -1.09
C PRO A 47 12.67 11.63 -1.56
N VAL A 48 13.95 11.26 -1.37
CA VAL A 48 14.45 9.93 -1.77
C VAL A 48 13.82 8.86 -0.90
N THR A 49 13.84 9.07 0.42
CA THR A 49 13.23 8.17 1.39
C THR A 49 11.71 8.06 1.18
N SER A 50 11.02 9.18 0.96
CA SER A 50 9.56 9.19 0.67
C SER A 50 9.22 8.37 -0.58
N VAL A 51 10.03 8.48 -1.65
CA VAL A 51 9.84 7.68 -2.88
C VAL A 51 10.03 6.20 -2.60
N ASN A 52 11.08 5.82 -1.87
CA ASN A 52 11.33 4.42 -1.54
C ASN A 52 10.21 3.83 -0.67
N LEU A 53 9.75 4.58 0.35
CA LEU A 53 8.63 4.18 1.19
C LEU A 53 7.33 3.97 0.39
N LEU A 54 7.02 4.86 -0.55
CA LEU A 54 5.83 4.74 -1.39
C LEU A 54 5.91 3.54 -2.36
N ARG A 55 7.10 3.28 -2.92
CA ARG A 55 7.35 2.12 -3.80
C ARG A 55 7.21 0.80 -3.03
N SER A 56 7.88 0.66 -1.89
CA SER A 56 7.79 -0.55 -1.06
C SER A 56 6.37 -0.75 -0.53
N PHE A 57 5.68 0.33 -0.12
CA PHE A 57 4.27 0.26 0.29
C PHE A 57 3.39 -0.34 -0.79
N TYR A 58 3.48 0.18 -2.02
CA TYR A 58 2.67 -0.30 -3.12
C TYR A 58 3.02 -1.74 -3.52
N LEU A 59 4.29 -2.13 -3.46
CA LEU A 59 4.72 -3.51 -3.66
C LEU A 59 4.02 -4.46 -2.67
N TYR A 60 4.10 -4.17 -1.37
CA TYR A 60 3.44 -5.00 -0.35
C TYR A 60 1.93 -4.98 -0.47
N TYR A 61 1.33 -3.82 -0.79
CA TYR A 61 -0.09 -3.71 -1.07
C TYR A 61 -0.53 -4.67 -2.18
N ARG A 62 0.20 -4.72 -3.30
CA ARG A 62 -0.10 -5.66 -4.39
C ARG A 62 0.05 -7.11 -3.96
N ILE A 63 1.09 -7.45 -3.19
CA ILE A 63 1.30 -8.82 -2.70
C ILE A 63 0.11 -9.26 -1.85
N TYR A 64 -0.32 -8.43 -0.91
CA TYR A 64 -1.44 -8.74 -0.02
C TYR A 64 -2.79 -8.73 -0.73
N LEU A 65 -3.03 -7.75 -1.59
CA LEU A 65 -4.24 -7.70 -2.41
C LEU A 65 -4.34 -8.95 -3.29
N ASN A 66 -3.24 -9.37 -3.91
CA ASN A 66 -3.22 -10.56 -4.75
C ASN A 66 -3.51 -11.83 -3.95
N LYS A 67 -2.82 -11.99 -2.81
CA LYS A 67 -2.95 -13.16 -1.94
C LYS A 67 -4.36 -13.31 -1.36
N TYR A 68 -4.96 -12.21 -0.90
CA TYR A 68 -6.18 -12.26 -0.11
C TYR A 68 -7.46 -11.93 -0.88
N PHE A 69 -7.37 -11.21 -2.00
CA PHE A 69 -8.53 -10.81 -2.79
C PHE A 69 -8.47 -11.38 -4.21
N ILE A 70 -7.47 -11.01 -5.00
CA ILE A 70 -7.48 -11.30 -6.45
C ILE A 70 -7.52 -12.81 -6.71
N LYS A 71 -6.58 -13.59 -6.16
CA LYS A 71 -6.56 -15.06 -6.37
C LYS A 71 -7.87 -15.73 -5.90
N PRO A 72 -8.35 -15.50 -4.64
CA PRO A 72 -9.60 -16.10 -4.20
C PRO A 72 -10.85 -15.69 -5.01
N LEU A 73 -10.90 -14.44 -5.49
CA LEU A 73 -12.03 -13.96 -6.29
C LEU A 73 -11.99 -14.49 -7.72
N MET A 74 -10.79 -14.64 -8.30
CA MET A 74 -10.59 -15.28 -9.60
C MET A 74 -11.02 -16.74 -9.58
N GLU A 75 -10.59 -17.52 -8.58
CA GLU A 75 -10.96 -18.93 -8.44
C GLU A 75 -12.48 -19.14 -8.33
N LYS A 76 -13.19 -18.14 -7.81
CA LYS A 76 -14.65 -18.16 -7.62
C LYS A 76 -15.43 -17.46 -8.73
N ASN A 77 -14.76 -16.94 -9.77
CA ASN A 77 -15.37 -16.11 -10.82
C ASN A 77 -16.28 -15.00 -10.23
N CYS A 78 -15.83 -14.36 -9.15
CA CYS A 78 -16.64 -13.40 -8.42
C CYS A 78 -16.72 -12.05 -9.17
N PRO A 79 -17.93 -11.46 -9.38
CA PRO A 79 -18.08 -10.17 -10.06
C PRO A 79 -17.33 -9.01 -9.38
N SER A 80 -17.14 -9.09 -8.06
CA SER A 80 -16.39 -8.11 -7.28
C SER A 80 -14.90 -8.05 -7.64
N LEU A 81 -14.38 -9.00 -8.42
CA LEU A 81 -13.00 -8.96 -8.90
C LEU A 81 -12.72 -7.69 -9.72
N SER A 82 -13.64 -7.30 -10.60
CA SER A 82 -13.48 -6.10 -11.43
C SER A 82 -13.35 -4.83 -10.59
N GLU A 83 -14.14 -4.72 -9.52
CA GLU A 83 -14.06 -3.60 -8.58
C GLU A 83 -12.72 -3.57 -7.85
N VAL A 84 -12.23 -4.73 -7.40
CA VAL A 84 -10.91 -4.84 -6.73
C VAL A 84 -9.78 -4.41 -7.67
N LEU A 85 -9.83 -4.83 -8.93
CA LEU A 85 -8.81 -4.47 -9.94
C LEU A 85 -8.86 -2.97 -10.27
N GLU A 86 -10.04 -2.39 -10.40
CA GLU A 86 -10.18 -0.96 -10.66
C GLU A 86 -9.69 -0.11 -9.47
N ASN A 87 -9.97 -0.54 -8.24
CA ASN A 87 -9.46 0.11 -7.04
C ASN A 87 -7.93 0.02 -6.94
N GLU A 88 -7.33 -1.12 -7.31
CA GLU A 88 -5.87 -1.29 -7.39
C GLU A 88 -5.23 -0.32 -8.37
N LYS A 89 -5.82 -0.20 -9.57
CA LYS A 89 -5.37 0.71 -10.62
C LYS A 89 -5.47 2.17 -10.20
N ASN A 90 -6.57 2.55 -9.54
CA ASN A 90 -6.75 3.90 -9.02
C ASN A 90 -5.73 4.25 -7.92
N LEU A 91 -5.42 3.30 -7.03
CA LEU A 91 -4.37 3.51 -6.02
C LEU A 91 -2.99 3.63 -6.67
N LYS A 92 -2.67 2.76 -7.64
CA LYS A 92 -1.42 2.84 -8.41
C LYS A 92 -1.23 4.21 -9.02
N PHE A 93 -2.24 4.73 -9.72
CA PHE A 93 -2.17 6.04 -10.36
C PHE A 93 -1.93 7.17 -9.34
N LYS A 94 -2.59 7.12 -8.18
CA LYS A 94 -2.38 8.11 -7.10
C LYS A 94 -0.94 8.07 -6.58
N VAL A 95 -0.42 6.87 -6.29
CA VAL A 95 0.94 6.68 -5.78
C VAL A 95 1.98 7.13 -6.82
N ASP A 96 1.83 6.71 -8.08
CA ASP A 96 2.74 7.07 -9.17
C ASP A 96 2.78 8.59 -9.41
N ARG A 97 1.64 9.29 -9.24
CA ARG A 97 1.58 10.76 -9.32
C ARG A 97 2.37 11.43 -8.20
N ILE A 98 2.27 10.92 -6.97
CA ILE A 98 3.01 11.46 -5.82
C ILE A 98 4.50 11.22 -6.00
N ILE A 99 4.90 9.99 -6.38
CA ILE A 99 6.30 9.65 -6.67
C ILE A 99 6.87 10.57 -7.75
N SER A 100 6.17 10.73 -8.87
CA SER A 100 6.62 11.60 -9.96
C SER A 100 6.82 13.05 -9.51
N SER A 101 5.98 13.54 -8.58
CA SER A 101 6.14 14.88 -8.01
C SER A 101 7.34 15.00 -7.08
N LEU A 102 7.68 13.93 -6.35
CA LEU A 102 8.84 13.90 -5.44
C LEU A 102 10.14 13.74 -6.22
N GLU A 103 10.17 12.88 -7.25
CA GLU A 103 11.35 12.66 -8.09
C GLU A 103 11.82 13.93 -8.80
N ARG A 104 10.89 14.80 -9.21
CA ARG A 104 11.23 16.13 -9.76
C ARG A 104 11.99 17.01 -8.76
N LYS A 105 11.80 16.81 -7.45
CA LYS A 105 12.53 17.53 -6.39
C LYS A 105 13.89 16.91 -6.05
N ILE A 106 14.21 15.74 -6.60
CA ILE A 106 15.51 15.05 -6.41
C ILE A 106 16.48 15.47 -7.53
N ILE A 107 15.97 15.66 -8.74
CA ILE A 107 16.77 15.99 -9.94
C ILE A 107 17.20 17.48 -9.95
N HIS A 108 16.51 18.33 -9.19
CA HIS A 108 16.81 19.75 -8.99
C HIS A 108 17.40 19.99 -7.60
#